data_AF-A0A520X633-F1
#
_entry.id   AF-A0A520X633-F1
#
_cell.length_a   1.000
_cell.length_b   1.000
_cell.length_c   1.000
_cell.angle_alpha   90.00
_cell.angle_beta   90.00
_cell.angle_gamma   90.00
#
_symmetry.space_group_name_H-M   'P 1'
#
loop_
_entity.id
_entity.type
_entity.pdbx_description
1 polymer ?
#
loop_
_entity_poly.entity_id
_entity_poly.type
_entity_poly.pdbx_seq_one_letter_code
_entity_poly.pdbx_strand_id
1 'polypeptide(L)'
;MCSPASRHGRQERVFTFSAYKERNATRPERHRSLPDWIVTGNDPVPLSSSFRQQAMTTQIYSFIMSLIDGKRSIKDMAIVLENQKLMTRAEAEPAIRSFLTKMYDDSQQQSTF
;
A
#
# COMPACT_ATOMS: atom_id res chain seq x y z
N MET A 1 -52.95 -28.42 32.93
CA MET A 1 -51.50 -28.66 32.75
C MET A 1 -51.18 -28.38 31.29
N CYS A 2 -50.55 -27.24 30.97
CA CYS A 2 -50.30 -26.82 29.59
C CYS A 2 -48.97 -27.41 29.06
N SER A 3 -49.00 -27.98 27.85
CA SER A 3 -47.87 -28.66 27.22
C SER A 3 -46.72 -27.69 26.86
N PRO A 4 -45.45 -28.03 27.14
CA PRO A 4 -44.28 -27.20 26.83
C PRO A 4 -43.97 -27.06 25.32
N ALA A 5 -44.59 -27.86 24.44
CA ALA A 5 -44.44 -27.76 22.98
C ALA A 5 -45.55 -26.94 22.29
N SER A 6 -46.47 -26.36 23.07
CA SER A 6 -47.55 -25.54 22.54
C SER A 6 -47.03 -24.16 22.11
N ARG A 7 -47.01 -23.88 20.81
CA ARG A 7 -46.72 -22.54 20.25
C ARG A 7 -47.79 -21.49 20.60
N HIS A 8 -48.89 -21.88 21.23
CA HIS A 8 -49.99 -20.98 21.63
C HIS A 8 -49.74 -20.22 22.94
N GLY A 9 -48.62 -20.45 23.64
CA GLY A 9 -48.31 -19.85 24.95
C GLY A 9 -47.06 -18.98 24.97
N ARG A 10 -46.86 -18.11 23.96
CA ARG A 10 -45.69 -17.22 23.90
C ARG A 10 -45.80 -16.13 24.98
N GLN A 11 -45.04 -16.27 26.07
CA GLN A 11 -44.85 -15.21 27.07
C GLN A 11 -43.62 -14.40 26.70
N GLU A 12 -43.84 -13.16 26.27
CA GLU A 12 -42.75 -12.23 25.98
C GLU A 12 -42.66 -11.18 27.06
N ARG A 13 -41.43 -10.83 27.42
CA ARG A 13 -41.16 -9.68 28.26
C ARG A 13 -40.68 -8.56 27.36
N VAL A 14 -41.60 -7.68 26.99
CA VAL A 14 -41.36 -6.55 26.10
C VAL A 14 -40.95 -5.34 26.92
N PHE A 15 -39.80 -4.75 26.61
CA PHE A 15 -39.40 -3.45 27.12
C PHE A 15 -39.61 -2.42 26.02
N THR A 16 -40.40 -1.39 26.33
CA THR A 16 -40.58 -0.24 25.43
C THR A 16 -39.98 0.97 26.11
N PHE A 17 -39.14 1.72 25.39
CA PHE A 17 -38.65 3.01 25.82
C PHE A 17 -38.90 4.03 24.72
N SER A 18 -39.13 5.26 25.13
CA SER A 18 -39.19 6.43 24.25
C SER A 18 -38.10 7.39 24.67
N ALA A 19 -37.36 7.91 23.70
CA ALA A 19 -36.40 8.98 23.93
C ALA A 19 -36.85 10.22 23.15
N TYR A 20 -36.63 11.38 23.74
CA TYR A 20 -36.74 12.65 23.03
C TYR A 20 -35.36 13.33 23.04
N LYS A 21 -35.03 14.04 21.96
CA LYS A 21 -33.74 14.72 21.83
C LYS A 21 -33.74 15.96 22.72
N GLU A 22 -33.08 15.89 23.86
CA GLU A 22 -32.97 17.00 24.80
C GLU A 22 -32.02 18.10 24.30
N ARG A 23 -30.89 17.71 23.69
CA ARG A 23 -29.89 18.64 23.17
C ARG A 23 -29.03 18.03 22.06
N ASN A 24 -28.33 18.88 21.33
CA ASN A 24 -27.26 18.44 20.43
C ASN A 24 -26.02 18.07 21.24
N ALA A 25 -25.41 16.92 20.94
CA ALA A 25 -24.08 16.60 21.42
C ALA A 25 -23.03 17.31 20.56
N THR A 26 -21.85 17.55 21.13
CA THR A 26 -20.69 18.02 20.36
C THR A 26 -20.35 16.99 19.28
N ARG A 27 -20.16 17.46 18.04
CA ARG A 27 -19.78 16.59 16.93
C ARG A 27 -18.45 15.90 17.27
N PRO A 28 -18.34 14.57 17.12
CA PRO A 28 -17.07 13.89 17.32
C PRO A 28 -16.04 14.42 16.33
N GLU A 29 -14.77 14.39 16.73
CA GLU A 29 -13.70 14.74 15.81
C GLU A 29 -13.73 13.84 14.57
N ARG A 30 -13.27 14.39 13.44
CA ARG A 30 -13.23 13.65 12.20
C ARG A 30 -12.34 12.42 12.37
N HIS A 31 -12.88 11.26 12.00
CA HIS A 31 -12.08 10.04 11.90
C HIS A 31 -10.95 10.23 10.87
N ARG A 32 -9.70 10.11 11.31
CA ARG A 32 -8.50 10.26 10.47
C ARG A 32 -7.97 8.89 10.04
N SER A 33 -8.47 8.36 8.91
CA SER A 33 -7.91 7.13 8.31
C SER A 33 -6.67 7.41 7.48
N LEU A 34 -6.57 8.61 6.90
CA LEU A 34 -5.46 9.06 6.08
C LEU A 34 -5.07 10.50 6.46
N PRO A 35 -3.79 10.87 6.29
CA PRO A 35 -3.32 12.25 6.43
C PRO A 35 -4.09 13.23 5.53
N ASP A 36 -4.21 14.47 6.01
CA ASP A 36 -4.99 15.49 5.30
C ASP A 36 -4.42 15.82 3.91
N TRP A 37 -3.09 15.85 3.75
CA TRP A 37 -2.45 16.08 2.44
C TRP A 37 -2.81 15.03 1.38
N ILE A 38 -3.19 13.81 1.78
CA ILE A 38 -3.70 12.77 0.86
C ILE A 38 -5.18 13.01 0.55
N VAL A 39 -5.96 13.44 1.54
CA VAL A 39 -7.42 13.57 1.41
C VAL A 39 -7.82 14.83 0.67
N THR A 40 -7.17 15.96 0.96
CA THR A 40 -7.47 17.26 0.35
C THR A 40 -6.76 17.44 -0.99
N GLY A 41 -5.57 16.86 -1.14
CA GLY A 41 -4.72 16.99 -2.32
C GLY A 41 -4.13 18.38 -2.56
N ASN A 42 -4.45 19.35 -1.70
CA ASN A 42 -4.01 20.75 -1.85
C ASN A 42 -2.77 21.08 -1.01
N ASP A 43 -2.46 20.23 -0.03
CA ASP A 43 -1.30 20.43 0.84
C ASP A 43 -0.04 19.82 0.22
N PRO A 44 1.15 20.39 0.47
CA PRO A 44 2.40 19.81 0.01
C PRO A 44 2.63 18.38 0.52
N VAL A 45 3.12 17.51 -0.37
CA VAL A 45 3.52 16.15 0.01
C VAL A 45 4.74 16.23 0.94
N PRO A 46 4.70 15.59 2.13
CA PRO A 46 5.77 15.71 3.11
C PRO A 46 7.05 15.00 2.63
N LEU A 47 8.19 15.66 2.74
CA LEU A 47 9.49 15.06 2.45
C LEU A 47 9.98 14.23 3.65
N SER A 48 9.30 13.13 3.94
CA SER A 48 9.69 12.19 5.00
C SER A 48 10.98 11.45 4.64
N SER A 49 11.69 10.92 5.65
CA SER A 49 12.88 10.09 5.42
C SER A 49 12.55 8.83 4.60
N SER A 50 11.41 8.19 4.86
CA SER A 50 10.95 7.02 4.13
C SER A 50 10.63 7.35 2.67
N PHE A 51 9.99 8.49 2.39
CA PHE A 51 9.72 8.92 1.01
C PHE A 51 11.01 9.27 0.27
N ARG A 52 11.98 9.92 0.93
CA ARG A 52 13.30 10.16 0.34
C ARG A 52 14.01 8.85 -0.03
N GLN A 53 14.03 7.89 0.88
CA GLN A 53 14.64 6.58 0.62
C GLN A 53 13.95 5.87 -0.56
N GLN A 54 12.62 5.82 -0.55
CA GLN A 54 11.84 5.20 -1.63
C GLN A 54 12.06 5.89 -2.98
N ALA A 55 12.16 7.23 -2.99
CA ALA A 55 12.43 8.00 -4.20
C ALA A 55 13.82 7.66 -4.77
N MET A 56 14.86 7.58 -3.93
CA MET A 56 16.20 7.17 -4.36
C MET A 56 16.22 5.75 -4.94
N THR A 57 15.58 4.80 -4.27
CA THR A 57 15.46 3.41 -4.76
C THR A 57 14.74 3.36 -6.11
N THR A 58 13.64 4.11 -6.25
CA THR A 58 12.87 4.19 -7.49
C THR A 58 13.69 4.80 -8.62
N GLN A 59 14.50 5.83 -8.33
CA GLN A 59 15.41 6.41 -9.31
C GLN A 59 16.45 5.40 -9.81
N ILE A 60 17.06 4.61 -8.92
CA ILE A 60 18.00 3.55 -9.31
C ILE A 60 17.31 2.53 -10.21
N TYR A 61 16.11 2.07 -9.85
CA TYR A 61 15.35 1.13 -10.67
C TYR A 61 14.97 1.72 -12.03
N SER A 62 14.54 2.98 -12.08
CA SER A 62 14.25 3.69 -13.33
C SER A 62 15.49 3.78 -14.24
N PHE A 63 16.66 3.95 -13.63
CA PHE A 63 17.93 3.98 -14.35
C PHE A 63 18.33 2.60 -14.85
N ILE A 64 18.18 1.55 -14.04
CA ILE A 64 18.38 0.16 -14.49
C ILE A 64 17.47 -0.15 -15.68
N MET A 65 16.20 0.25 -15.63
CA MET A 65 15.25 0.08 -16.73
C MET A 65 15.69 0.80 -18.00
N SER A 66 16.23 2.02 -17.90
CA SER A 66 16.70 2.79 -19.06
C SER A 66 17.95 2.19 -19.72
N LEU A 67 18.68 1.32 -19.02
CA LEU A 67 19.81 0.59 -19.58
C LEU A 67 19.41 -0.65 -20.41
N ILE A 68 18.15 -1.07 -20.35
CA ILE A 68 17.64 -2.25 -21.05
C ILE A 68 17.47 -1.92 -22.53
N ASP A 69 18.42 -2.36 -23.34
CA ASP A 69 18.48 -2.14 -24.79
C ASP A 69 18.52 -3.45 -25.60
N GLY A 70 18.40 -4.60 -24.93
CA GLY A 70 18.51 -5.94 -25.53
C GLY A 70 19.94 -6.36 -25.89
N LYS A 71 20.96 -5.55 -25.57
CA LYS A 71 22.37 -5.81 -25.93
C LYS A 71 23.26 -5.94 -24.70
N ARG A 72 23.02 -5.15 -23.65
CA ARG A 72 23.81 -5.16 -22.43
C ARG A 72 23.52 -6.38 -21.56
N SER A 73 24.57 -6.98 -21.02
CA SER A 73 24.46 -7.98 -19.95
C SER A 73 24.32 -7.32 -18.58
N ILE A 74 23.94 -8.10 -17.56
CA ILE A 74 23.92 -7.66 -16.15
C ILE A 74 25.30 -7.11 -15.73
N LYS A 75 26.39 -7.72 -16.21
CA LYS A 75 27.75 -7.28 -15.91
C LYS A 75 28.06 -5.92 -16.54
N ASP A 76 27.59 -5.67 -17.76
CA ASP A 76 27.75 -4.38 -18.44
C ASP A 76 26.97 -3.29 -17.72
N MET A 77 25.74 -3.60 -17.30
CA MET A 77 24.92 -2.69 -16.51
C MET A 77 25.56 -2.36 -15.16
N ALA A 78 26.17 -3.35 -14.48
CA ALA A 78 26.86 -3.15 -13.22
C ALA A 78 28.05 -2.18 -13.35
N ILE A 79 28.80 -2.25 -14.46
CA ILE A 79 29.88 -1.28 -14.77
C ILE A 79 29.30 0.13 -14.91
N VAL A 80 28.14 0.28 -15.56
CA VAL A 80 27.50 1.59 -15.71
C VAL A 80 27.05 2.16 -14.35
N LEU A 81 26.44 1.34 -13.48
CA LEU A 81 26.02 1.78 -12.13
C LEU A 81 27.22 2.24 -11.27
N GLU A 82 28.33 1.52 -11.36
CA GLU A 82 29.57 1.87 -10.66
C GLU A 82 30.18 3.18 -11.19
N ASN A 83 30.23 3.35 -12.52
CA ASN A 83 30.71 4.59 -13.15
C ASN A 83 29.86 5.82 -12.76
N GLN A 84 28.56 5.62 -12.54
CA GLN A 84 27.66 6.67 -12.04
C GLN A 84 27.74 6.88 -10.53
N LYS A 85 28.63 6.17 -9.82
CA LYS A 85 28.82 6.22 -8.36
C LYS A 85 27.55 5.93 -7.57
N LEU A 86 26.66 5.10 -8.12
CA LEU A 86 25.41 4.72 -7.45
C LEU A 86 25.64 3.61 -6.42
N MET A 87 26.49 2.65 -6.76
CA MET A 87 26.88 1.52 -5.90
C MET A 87 28.11 0.84 -6.48
N THR A 88 28.80 0.01 -5.68
CA THR A 88 29.95 -0.77 -6.17
C THR A 88 29.50 -1.86 -7.14
N ARG A 89 30.40 -2.35 -8.00
CA ARG A 89 30.06 -3.47 -8.90
C ARG A 89 29.62 -4.73 -8.16
N ALA A 90 30.22 -5.02 -7.00
CA ALA A 90 29.88 -6.16 -6.16
C ALA A 90 28.45 -6.08 -5.60
N GLU A 91 27.93 -4.87 -5.37
CA GLU A 91 26.55 -4.62 -4.94
C GLU A 91 25.60 -4.54 -6.14
N ALA A 92 26.06 -3.99 -7.26
CA ALA A 92 25.27 -3.77 -8.46
C ALA A 92 24.76 -5.07 -9.08
N GLU A 93 25.63 -6.08 -9.26
CA GLU A 93 25.24 -7.34 -9.89
C GLU A 93 24.07 -8.05 -9.19
N PRO A 94 24.09 -8.29 -7.86
CA PRO A 94 22.95 -8.90 -7.17
C PRO A 94 21.70 -8.01 -7.14
N ALA A 95 21.86 -6.67 -7.07
CA ALA A 95 20.75 -5.74 -7.10
C ALA A 95 20.03 -5.76 -8.46
N ILE A 96 20.77 -5.67 -9.56
CA ILE A 96 20.23 -5.76 -10.93
C ILE A 96 19.55 -7.11 -11.13
N ARG A 97 20.18 -8.21 -10.70
CA ARG A 97 19.60 -9.55 -10.83
C ARG A 97 18.25 -9.65 -10.11
N SER A 98 18.19 -9.23 -8.85
CA SER A 98 16.97 -9.27 -8.05
C SER A 98 15.86 -8.43 -8.68
N PHE A 99 16.20 -7.25 -9.20
CA PHE A 99 15.28 -6.37 -9.89
C PHE A 99 14.73 -7.01 -11.19
N LEU A 100 15.60 -7.53 -12.04
CA LEU A 100 15.20 -8.16 -13.30
C LEU A 100 14.41 -9.45 -13.08
N THR A 101 14.73 -10.25 -12.05
CA THR A 101 13.91 -11.41 -11.65
C THR A 101 12.49 -10.99 -11.35
N LYS A 102 12.31 -9.98 -10.48
CA LYS A 102 10.98 -9.49 -10.14
C LYS A 102 10.23 -8.96 -11.36
N MET A 103 10.91 -8.17 -12.21
CA MET A 103 10.30 -7.62 -13.41
C MET A 103 9.90 -8.72 -14.41
N TYR A 104 10.67 -9.80 -14.51
CA TYR A 104 10.31 -10.97 -15.30
C TYR A 104 9.08 -11.67 -14.72
N ASP A 105 9.06 -11.95 -13.41
CA ASP A 105 7.93 -12.58 -12.74
C ASP A 105 6.63 -11.79 -12.93
N ASP A 106 6.68 -10.46 -12.77
CA ASP A 106 5.55 -9.55 -12.98
C ASP A 106 5.03 -9.63 -14.45
N SER A 107 5.93 -9.77 -15.42
CA SER A 107 5.56 -9.91 -16.84
C SER A 107 4.85 -11.24 -17.15
N GLN A 108 5.20 -12.31 -16.43
CA GLN A 108 4.55 -13.63 -16.58
C GLN A 108 3.17 -13.66 -15.90
N GLN A 109 2.98 -12.90 -14.83
CA GLN A 109 1.68 -12.79 -14.17
C GLN A 109 0.69 -11.99 -15.02
N GLN A 110 1.13 -10.90 -15.66
CA GLN A 110 0.26 -10.10 -16.53
C GLN A 110 -0.18 -10.84 -17.79
N SER A 111 0.64 -11.75 -18.32
CA SER A 111 0.30 -12.54 -19.51
C SER A 111 -0.67 -13.71 -19.23
N THR A 112 -1.00 -13.97 -17.95
CA THR A 112 -1.93 -15.03 -17.53
C THR A 112 -3.38 -14.53 -17.38
N PHE A 113 -3.62 -13.23 -17.59
CA PHE A 113 -4.97 -12.62 -17.66
C PHE A 113 -5.37 -12.31 -19.10
#